data_AF-A0A8I3AZD3-F1
#
_entry.id   AF-A0A8I3AZD3-F1
#
_cell.length_a   1.000
_cell.length_b   1.000
_cell.length_c   1.000
_cell.angle_alpha   90.00
_cell.angle_beta   90.00
_cell.angle_gamma   90.00
#
_symmetry.space_group_name_H-M   'P 1'
#
loop_
_entity.id
_entity.type
_entity.pdbx_description
1 polymer ?
#
loop_
_entity_poly.entity_id
_entity_poly.type
_entity_poly.pdbx_seq_one_letter_code
_entity_poly.pdbx_strand_id
1 'polypeptide(L)' 'ACVNQCPDAIDRFIVKDKGCHGVEKKYYKQVYVACMNGQHLYCRTEWGGPCQL' A
#
# COMPACT_ATOMS: atom_id res chain seq x y z
N ALA A 1 10.82 0.83 -4.19
CA ALA A 1 10.57 -0.49 -4.80
C ALA A 1 9.62 -1.26 -3.89
N CYS A 2 8.75 -2.11 -4.44
CA CYS A 2 7.92 -3.00 -3.63
C CYS A 2 8.80 -4.00 -2.87
N VAL A 3 8.40 -4.42 -1.66
CA VAL A 3 9.17 -5.39 -0.86
C VAL A 3 9.40 -6.67 -1.64
N ASN A 4 8.39 -7.11 -2.41
CA ASN A 4 8.53 -8.15 -3.43
C ASN A 4 8.23 -7.56 -4.81
N GLN A 5 9.10 -7.84 -5.78
CA GLN A 5 8.82 -7.57 -7.19
C GLN A 5 7.90 -8.67 -7.73
N CYS A 6 6.92 -8.28 -8.55
CA CYS A 6 6.11 -9.25 -9.29
C CYS A 6 7.02 -10.15 -10.14
N PRO A 7 6.73 -11.47 -10.23
CA PRO A 7 7.56 -12.40 -10.99
C PRO A 7 7.61 -12.10 -12.49
N ASP A 8 6.52 -11.56 -13.06
CA ASP A 8 6.45 -11.14 -14.46
C ASP A 8 6.49 -9.62 -14.58
N ALA A 9 5.35 -8.98 -14.35
CA ALA A 9 5.17 -7.53 -14.42
C ALA A 9 4.06 -7.07 -13.49
N ILE A 10 4.12 -5.78 -13.14
CA ILE A 10 3.07 -5.09 -12.42
C ILE A 10 1.95 -4.76 -13.42
N ASP A 11 0.73 -5.24 -13.16
CA ASP A 11 -0.47 -4.86 -13.89
C ASP A 11 -0.96 -3.48 -13.45
N ARG A 12 -1.17 -3.30 -12.13
CA ARG A 12 -1.60 -2.02 -11.56
C ARG A 12 -1.21 -1.88 -10.09
N PHE A 13 -1.27 -0.65 -9.57
CA PHE A 13 -1.19 -0.38 -8.14
C PHE A 13 -2.58 -0.35 -7.52
N ILE A 14 -2.73 -0.95 -6.35
CA ILE A 14 -3.99 -0.98 -5.59
C ILE A 14 -3.74 -0.48 -4.16
N VAL A 15 -4.73 0.22 -3.60
CA VAL A 15 -4.73 0.62 -2.19
C VAL A 15 -5.79 -0.19 -1.48
N LYS A 16 -5.38 -0.99 -0.48
CA LYS A 16 -6.32 -1.83 0.30
C LYS A 16 -6.73 -1.17 1.60
N ASP A 17 -5.75 -0.77 2.40
CA ASP A 17 -5.99 -0.19 3.71
C ASP A 17 -5.63 1.27 3.68
N LYS A 18 -6.59 2.14 4.04
CA LYS A 18 -6.33 3.56 4.25
C LYS A 18 -7.13 4.04 5.45
N GLY A 19 -6.53 4.87 6.28
CA GLY A 19 -7.20 5.36 7.47
C GLY A 19 -6.29 6.18 8.36
N CYS A 20 -6.83 6.61 9.49
CA CYS A 20 -6.05 7.26 10.53
C CYS A 20 -5.37 6.22 11.41
N HIS A 21 -4.05 6.29 11.56
CA HIS A 21 -3.33 5.39 12.44
C HIS A 21 -3.44 5.88 13.89
N GLY A 22 -4.13 5.10 14.74
CA GLY A 22 -4.43 5.42 16.14
C GLY A 22 -3.26 5.94 16.97
N VAL A 23 -2.09 5.33 16.77
CA VAL A 23 -0.88 5.61 17.56
C VAL A 23 -0.06 6.76 16.98
N GLU A 24 0.04 6.82 15.64
CA GLU A 24 0.87 7.82 14.94
C GLU A 24 0.10 9.13 14.73
N LYS A 25 -1.23 9.11 14.87
CA LYS A 25 -2.15 10.20 14.53
C LYS A 25 -1.90 10.77 13.14
N LYS A 26 -1.57 9.90 12.19
CA LYS A 26 -1.36 10.23 10.77
C LYS A 26 -2.22 9.35 9.88
N TYR A 27 -2.66 9.90 8.76
CA TYR A 27 -3.26 9.08 7.72
C TYR A 27 -2.21 8.11 7.19
N TYR A 28 -2.59 6.86 6.98
CA TYR A 28 -1.79 5.87 6.28
C TYR A 28 -2.58 5.33 5.10
N LYS A 29 -1.87 4.92 4.05
CA LYS A 29 -2.41 4.06 3.01
C LYS A 29 -1.41 2.97 2.66
N GLN A 30 -1.87 1.72 2.61
CA GLN A 30 -1.07 0.59 2.19
C GLN A 30 -1.21 0.40 0.69
N VAL A 31 -0.10 0.60 -0.01
CA VAL A 31 0.01 0.43 -1.44
C VAL A 31 0.49 -1.00 -1.71
N TYR A 32 -0.30 -1.71 -2.50
CA TYR A 32 -0.01 -3.02 -3.05
C TYR A 32 0.12 -2.91 -4.57
N VAL A 33 0.75 -3.91 -5.18
CA VAL A 33 0.68 -4.13 -6.63
C VAL A 33 -0.14 -5.35 -6.91
N ALA A 34 -0.96 -5.27 -7.96
CA ALA A 34 -1.47 -6.46 -8.62
C ALA A 34 -0.50 -6.84 -9.73
N CYS A 35 -0.02 -8.08 -9.69
CA CYS A 35 0.83 -8.66 -10.70
C CYS A 35 -0.02 -9.24 -11.84
N MET A 36 0.54 -9.36 -13.05
CA MET A 36 -0.18 -9.95 -14.20
C MET A 36 -0.64 -11.41 -13.96
N ASN A 37 0.04 -12.13 -13.06
CA ASN A 37 -0.35 -13.48 -12.64
C ASN A 37 -1.50 -13.51 -11.61
N GLY A 38 -2.08 -12.35 -11.26
CA GLY A 38 -3.19 -12.23 -10.31
C GLY A 38 -2.79 -12.13 -8.83
N GLN A 39 -1.48 -12.16 -8.50
CA GLN A 39 -1.03 -11.99 -7.12
C GLN A 39 -1.12 -10.52 -6.68
N HIS A 40 -1.42 -10.30 -5.40
CA HIS A 40 -1.37 -8.99 -4.76
C HIS A 40 -0.20 -8.93 -3.78
N LEU A 41 0.81 -8.11 -4.07
CA LEU A 41 2.02 -7.98 -3.25
C LEU A 41 2.04 -6.63 -2.55
N TYR A 42 2.38 -6.63 -1.26
CA TYR A 42 2.57 -5.38 -0.52
C TYR A 42 3.82 -4.66 -1.00
N CYS A 43 3.68 -3.36 -1.28
CA CYS A 43 4.79 -2.52 -1.73
C CYS A 43 5.32 -1.62 -0.63
N ARG A 44 4.45 -0.76 -0.10
CA ARG A 44 4.82 0.25 0.89
C ARG A 44 3.58 0.78 1.60
N THR A 45 3.79 1.33 2.79
CA THR A 45 2.80 2.17 3.46
C THR A 45 3.21 3.62 3.23
N GLU A 46 2.32 4.40 2.63
CA GLU A 46 2.50 5.84 2.49
C GLU A 46 1.80 6.53 3.66
N TRP A 47 2.58 7.34 4.38
CA TRP A 47 2.09 8.16 5.46
C TRP A 47 1.71 9.54 4.92
N GLY A 48 0.51 9.97 5.24
CA GLY A 48 -0.02 11.28 4.91
C GLY A 48 0.14 12.27 6.06
N GLY A 49 -0.65 13.34 5.99
CA GLY A 49 -0.72 14.35 7.04
C GLY A 49 -1.32 13.84 8.35
N PRO A 50 -1.32 14.69 9.39
CA PRO A 50 -1.96 14.38 10.65
C PRO A 50 -3.44 14.07 10.43
N CYS A 51 -3.96 13.12 11.20
CA CYS A 51 -5.36 12.78 11.25
C CYS A 51 -5.87 12.97 12.68
N GLN A 52 -7.10 13.44 12.79
CA GLN A 52 -7.77 13.70 14.06
C GLN A 52 -8.76 12.57 14.29
N LEU A 53 -8.50 11.73 15.31
CA LEU A 53 -9.38 10.65 15.75
C LEU A 53 -10.44 11.16 16.71
#